data_AF-A0A0E2ZHQ2-F1
#
_entry.id   AF-A0A0E2ZHQ2-F1
#
_cell.length_a   1.000
_cell.length_b   1.000
_cell.length_c   1.000
_cell.angle_alpha   90.00
_cell.angle_beta   90.00
_cell.angle_gamma   90.00
#
_symmetry.space_group_name_H-M   'P 1'
#
loop_
_entity.id
_entity.type
_entity.pdbx_description
1 polymer ?
#
loop_
_entity_poly.entity_id
_entity_poly.type
_entity_poly.pdbx_seq_one_letter_code
_entity_poly.pdbx_strand_id
1 'polypeptide(L)' 'MNKQRQLWILGGLSIVVVALAWLLPSFSQPANYHDFADRRSFFGIPNFNDVMSNLGFFFSAAAGIVFLF' A
#
# COMPACT_ATOMS: atom_id res chain seq x y z
N MET A 1 3.48 -27.86 0.29
CA MET A 1 3.45 -27.27 1.66
C MET A 1 2.00 -27.21 2.12
N ASN A 2 1.71 -27.49 3.40
CA ASN A 2 0.35 -27.39 3.94
C ASN A 2 -0.12 -25.91 3.90
N LYS A 3 -1.31 -25.65 3.34
CA LYS A 3 -1.93 -24.31 3.27
C LYS A 3 -1.99 -23.64 4.65
N GLN A 4 -2.26 -24.40 5.70
CA GLN A 4 -2.32 -23.89 7.07
C GLN A 4 -0.95 -23.37 7.54
N ARG A 5 0.13 -24.11 7.23
CA ARG A 5 1.51 -23.67 7.53
C ARG A 5 1.86 -22.39 6.75
N GLN A 6 1.40 -22.25 5.51
CA GLN A 6 1.63 -21.03 4.72
C GLN A 6 0.92 -19.82 5.34
N LEU A 7 -0.34 -19.98 5.77
CA LEU A 7 -1.09 -18.91 6.44
C LEU A 7 -0.44 -18.47 7.75
N TRP A 8 0.05 -19.42 8.57
CA TRP A 8 0.77 -19.09 9.79
C TRP A 8 2.08 -18.35 9.54
N ILE A 9 2.84 -18.76 8.52
CA ILE A 9 4.09 -18.07 8.15
C ILE A 9 3.78 -16.64 7.68
N LEU A 10 2.81 -16.47 6.78
CA LEU A 10 2.44 -15.15 6.26
C LEU A 10 1.91 -14.23 7.37
N GLY A 11 0.95 -14.72 8.17
CA GLY A 11 0.36 -13.95 9.27
C GLY A 11 1.39 -13.59 10.34
N GLY A 12 2.22 -14.55 10.75
CA GLY A 12 3.30 -14.30 11.71
C GLY A 12 4.31 -13.28 11.21
N LEU A 13 4.73 -13.40 9.94
CA LEU A 13 5.65 -12.44 9.31
C LEU A 13 5.03 -11.03 9.25
N SER A 14 3.76 -10.91 8.86
CA SER A 14 3.05 -9.63 8.82
C SER A 14 3.00 -8.97 10.20
N ILE A 15 2.69 -9.73 11.25
CA ILE A 15 2.67 -9.21 12.64
C ILE A 15 4.05 -8.70 13.05
N VAL A 16 5.11 -9.46 12.77
CA VAL A 16 6.48 -9.06 13.09
C VAL A 16 6.86 -7.76 12.38
N VAL A 17 6.56 -7.64 11.08
CA VAL A 17 6.85 -6.43 10.31
C VAL A 17 6.11 -5.21 10.86
N VAL A 18 4.82 -5.36 11.20
CA VAL A 18 4.04 -4.27 11.80
C VAL A 18 4.59 -3.87 13.17
N ALA A 19 4.95 -4.85 14.02
CA ALA A 19 5.53 -4.58 15.32
C ALA A 19 6.87 -3.84 15.21
N LEU A 20 7.73 -4.25 14.28
CA LEU A 20 9.00 -3.58 14.01
C LEU A 20 8.78 -2.14 13.53
N ALA A 21 7.86 -1.92 12.59
CA ALA A 21 7.54 -0.58 12.09
C ALA A 21 7.02 0.36 13.20
N TRP A 22 6.36 -0.19 14.23
CA TRP A 22 5.86 0.59 15.37
C TRP A 22 6.94 0.89 16.42
N LEU A 23 7.86 -0.05 16.65
CA LEU A 23 8.91 0.08 17.67
C LEU A 23 10.14 0.85 17.19
N LEU A 24 10.44 0.79 15.89
CA LEU A 24 11.57 1.50 15.30
C LEU A 24 11.30 3.01 15.27
N PRO A 25 12.34 3.85 15.46
CA PRO A 25 12.18 5.28 15.31
C PRO A 25 11.75 5.63 13.88
N SER A 26 10.96 6.70 13.74
CA SER A 26 10.55 7.20 12.43
C SER A 26 11.77 7.50 11.57
N PHE A 27 11.79 6.93 10.36
CA PHE A 27 12.84 7.24 9.40
C PHE A 27 12.68 8.69 8.91
N SER A 28 13.74 9.50 9.03
CA SER A 28 13.72 10.89 8.54
C SER A 28 13.60 10.90 7.02
N GLN A 29 12.51 11.46 6.54
CA GLN A 29 12.23 11.54 5.11
C GLN A 29 12.93 12.76 4.49
N PRO A 30 13.59 12.63 3.33
CA PRO A 30 14.17 13.77 2.62
C PRO A 30 13.12 14.84 2.31
N ALA A 31 13.51 16.12 2.34
CA ALA A 31 12.59 17.24 2.10
C ALA A 31 11.92 17.20 0.71
N ASN A 32 12.58 16.59 -0.27
CA ASN A 32 12.09 16.42 -1.63
C ASN A 32 11.37 15.09 -1.86
N TYR A 33 10.98 14.35 -0.82
CA TYR A 33 10.30 13.06 -0.99
C TYR A 33 8.99 13.15 -1.80
N HIS A 34 8.27 14.26 -1.65
CA HIS A 34 7.05 14.54 -2.41
C HIS A 34 7.29 15.34 -3.69
N ASP A 35 8.53 15.34 -4.20
CA ASP A 35 8.86 15.84 -5.53
C ASP A 35 8.44 14.80 -6.59
N PHE A 36 7.11 14.66 -6.75
CA PHE A 36 6.54 13.72 -7.70
C PHE A 36 6.79 14.16 -9.14
N ALA A 37 6.96 13.18 -10.03
CA ALA A 37 7.18 13.44 -11.45
C ALA A 37 5.93 14.03 -12.12
N ASP A 38 4.73 13.63 -11.69
CA ASP A 38 3.51 14.27 -12.16
C ASP A 38 3.26 15.57 -11.40
N ARG A 39 3.23 16.68 -12.14
CA ARG A 39 2.91 18.01 -11.60
C ARG A 39 1.57 18.56 -12.09
N ARG A 40 0.83 17.77 -12.88
CA ARG A 40 -0.47 18.16 -13.41
C ARG A 40 -1.52 18.16 -12.31
N SER A 41 -2.45 19.11 -12.40
CA SER A 41 -3.63 19.18 -11.53
C SER A 41 -4.87 19.18 -12.40
N PHE A 42 -5.73 18.18 -12.20
CA PHE A 42 -7.05 18.10 -12.83
C PHE A 42 -8.10 17.95 -11.74
N PHE A 43 -9.27 18.58 -11.93
CA PHE A 43 -10.38 18.55 -10.97
C PHE A 43 -10.01 19.01 -9.55
N GLY A 44 -8.97 19.84 -9.41
CA GLY A 44 -8.47 20.30 -8.10
C GLY A 44 -7.59 19.28 -7.36
N ILE A 45 -7.23 18.16 -8.00
CA ILE A 45 -6.39 17.10 -7.42
C ILE A 45 -4.94 17.29 -7.90
N PRO A 46 -3.98 17.59 -7.00
CA PRO A 46 -2.57 17.69 -7.36
C PRO A 46 -1.96 16.32 -7.70
N ASN A 47 -0.97 16.30 -8.59
CA ASN A 47 -0.30 15.08 -9.07
C ASN A 47 -1.33 14.03 -9.56
N PHE A 48 -2.28 14.50 -10.37
CA PHE A 48 -3.51 13.77 -10.69
C PHE A 48 -3.26 12.33 -11.16
N ASN A 49 -2.26 12.11 -12.01
CA ASN A 49 -1.97 10.76 -12.52
C ASN A 49 -1.36 9.85 -11.45
N ASP A 50 -0.60 10.39 -10.50
CA ASP A 50 -0.13 9.60 -9.35
C ASP A 50 -1.32 9.11 -8.53
N VAL A 51 -2.31 9.99 -8.28
CA VAL A 51 -3.54 9.64 -7.54
C VAL A 51 -4.39 8.65 -8.33
N MET A 52 -4.71 8.92 -9.60
CA MET A 52 -5.58 8.09 -10.42
C MET A 52 -5.01 6.70 -10.70
N SER A 53 -3.68 6.55 -10.71
CA SER A 53 -3.05 5.24 -10.87
C SER A 53 -3.48 4.22 -9.78
N ASN A 54 -3.90 4.71 -8.59
CA ASN A 54 -4.41 3.86 -7.50
C ASN A 54 -5.75 3.17 -7.82
N LEU A 55 -6.48 3.61 -8.85
CA LEU A 55 -7.71 2.93 -9.27
C LEU A 55 -7.47 1.46 -9.64
N GLY A 56 -6.29 1.12 -10.16
CA GLY A 56 -5.92 -0.28 -10.41
C GLY A 56 -5.97 -1.14 -9.15
N PHE A 57 -5.46 -0.63 -8.03
CA PHE A 57 -5.53 -1.31 -6.74
C PHE A 57 -6.97 -1.36 -6.20
N PHE A 58 -7.71 -0.26 -6.33
CA PHE A 58 -9.12 -0.21 -5.92
C PHE A 58 -9.96 -1.28 -6.63
N PHE A 59 -9.86 -1.37 -7.96
CA PHE A 59 -10.62 -2.36 -8.72
C PHE A 59 -10.17 -3.80 -8.45
N SER A 60 -8.87 -4.03 -8.25
CA SER A 60 -8.36 -5.35 -7.85
C SER A 60 -8.92 -5.80 -6.49
N ALA A 61 -8.93 -4.89 -5.50
CA ALA A 61 -9.50 -5.15 -4.19
C ALA A 61 -11.02 -5.41 -4.28
N ALA A 62 -11.75 -4.58 -5.02
CA ALA A 62 -13.18 -4.75 -5.23
C ALA A 62 -13.51 -6.09 -5.91
N ALA A 63 -12.74 -6.47 -6.93
CA ALA A 63 -12.90 -7.78 -7.59
C ALA A 63 -12.66 -8.95 -6.63
N GLY A 64 -11.68 -8.84 -5.74
CA GLY A 64 -11.44 -9.83 -4.69
C GLY A 64 -12.62 -9.98 -3.72
N ILE A 65 -13.22 -8.87 -3.30
CA ILE A 65 -14.42 -8.88 -2.44
C ILE A 65 -15.58 -9.56 -3.18
N VAL A 66 -15.86 -9.14 -4.41
CA VAL A 66 -16.94 -9.72 -5.24
C VAL A 66 -16.70 -11.19 -5.56
N PHE A 67 -15.45 -11.65 -5.65
CA PHE A 67 -15.14 -13.06 -5.87
C PHE A 67 -15.35 -13.93 -4.62
N LEU A 68 -15.12 -13.36 -3.43
CA LEU A 68 -15.23 -14.06 -2.16
C LEU A 68 -16.66 -14.12 -1.61
N PHE A 69 -17.55 -13.23 -2.06
CA PHE A 69 -18.96 -13.14 -1.66
C PHE A 69 -19.89 -13.46 -2.83
#